data_AF-A0A968NKU4-F1
#
_entry.id   AF-A0A968NKU4-F1
#
_cell.length_a   1.000
_cell.length_b   1.000
_cell.length_c   1.000
_cell.angle_alpha   90.00
_cell.angle_beta   90.00
_cell.angle_gamma   90.00
#
_symmetry.space_group_name_H-M   'P 1'
#
loop_
_entity.id
_entity.type
_entity.pdbx_description
1 polymer ?
#
loop_
_entity_poly.entity_id
_entity_poly.type
_entity_poly.pdbx_seq_one_letter_code
_entity_poly.pdbx_strand_id
1 'polypeptide(L)'
;MRGKNKLWKFSWLLALSVFGVPQNAVAQVYQDTLAVEPEKSVETEEQINKQAKEQVFNLSSSESSANSTEDSMSQVTSVSQLRDVQPTDWAFQALQSLVERYGCISGYPDATFRGNRSISRYEFAAGVNACLDRVSQLISEQTANLANRQDLEAITKLQSEFAAELATLRGRVDSLEPRTAELEANQFSTTTKLTGINIVGIQGRTNNRGDVNPRDGVKDTQDPGTNVNLINLTQLYLTTQFNSRSFLVTGLGATNGETRPRLSDDTQLAYELSTRNQVVLTDARFHWLPTDNLALMVGTTGVTMTNAFRGPNRAENAATGALSGFAQRNPILNIGFL
;
A
#
# COMPACT_ATOMS: atom_id res chain seq x y z
N MET A 1 2.01 -69.69 -50.00
CA MET A 1 1.25 -68.64 -50.71
C MET A 1 0.02 -68.27 -49.90
N ARG A 2 -0.40 -66.99 -50.00
CA ARG A 2 -1.53 -66.28 -49.36
C ARG A 2 -1.29 -65.70 -47.96
N GLY A 3 -0.93 -64.41 -47.99
CA GLY A 3 -0.72 -63.56 -46.83
C GLY A 3 -2.00 -63.03 -46.19
N LYS A 4 -1.82 -62.47 -44.99
CA LYS A 4 -2.82 -61.68 -44.28
C LYS A 4 -2.19 -60.36 -43.89
N ASN A 5 -2.65 -59.29 -44.54
CA ASN A 5 -2.23 -57.92 -44.33
C ASN A 5 -2.49 -57.49 -42.88
N LYS A 6 -1.44 -57.06 -42.16
CA LYS A 6 -1.58 -56.34 -40.89
C LYS A 6 -2.00 -54.91 -41.20
N LEU A 7 -3.25 -54.57 -40.92
CA LEU A 7 -3.75 -53.20 -40.93
C LEU A 7 -3.24 -52.47 -39.68
N TRP A 8 -2.32 -51.53 -39.87
CA TRP A 8 -1.93 -50.56 -38.84
C TRP A 8 -2.93 -49.41 -38.84
N LYS A 9 -3.63 -49.20 -37.72
CA LYS A 9 -4.45 -48.01 -37.50
C LYS A 9 -3.58 -46.92 -36.87
N PHE A 10 -3.17 -45.94 -37.67
CA PHE A 10 -2.62 -44.68 -37.17
C PHE A 10 -3.79 -43.74 -36.84
N SER A 11 -3.94 -43.38 -35.58
CA SER A 11 -4.80 -42.27 -35.15
C SER A 11 -3.90 -41.07 -34.91
N TRP A 12 -4.17 -39.97 -35.62
CA TRP A 12 -3.49 -38.69 -35.43
C TRP A 12 -4.50 -37.71 -34.84
N LEU A 13 -4.14 -37.07 -33.74
CA LEU A 13 -4.86 -35.93 -33.17
C LEU A 13 -3.86 -34.77 -33.07
N LEU A 14 -4.12 -33.72 -33.86
CA LEU A 14 -3.35 -32.48 -33.87
C LEU A 14 -3.85 -31.61 -32.71
N ALA A 15 -3.11 -31.62 -31.60
CA ALA A 15 -3.32 -30.70 -30.49
C ALA A 15 -2.36 -29.52 -30.65
N LEU A 16 -2.87 -28.39 -31.16
CA LEU A 16 -2.16 -27.12 -31.10
C LEU A 16 -2.37 -26.53 -29.69
N SER A 17 -1.35 -26.65 -28.85
CA SER A 17 -1.26 -25.90 -27.59
C SER A 17 -0.11 -24.92 -27.69
N VAL A 18 -0.41 -23.64 -27.83
CA VAL A 18 0.55 -22.55 -27.57
C VAL A 18 0.37 -22.13 -26.13
N PHE A 19 1.32 -22.46 -25.25
CA PHE A 19 1.52 -21.74 -24.00
C PHE A 19 2.98 -21.83 -23.57
N GLY A 20 3.68 -20.70 -23.71
CA GLY A 20 4.88 -20.40 -22.93
C GLY A 20 4.55 -19.24 -22.01
N VAL A 21 4.43 -19.51 -20.70
CA VAL A 21 4.69 -18.52 -19.65
C VAL A 21 5.39 -19.24 -18.49
N PRO A 22 6.60 -18.82 -18.09
CA PRO A 22 7.24 -19.32 -16.88
C PRO A 22 6.42 -18.87 -15.65
N GLN A 23 6.04 -19.82 -14.80
CA GLN A 23 5.44 -19.52 -13.51
C GLN A 23 6.54 -19.08 -12.53
N ASN A 24 6.73 -17.78 -12.38
CA ASN A 24 7.47 -17.24 -11.24
C ASN A 24 6.54 -17.19 -10.01
N ALA A 25 7.07 -17.59 -8.86
CA ALA A 25 6.34 -17.60 -7.60
C ALA A 25 5.98 -16.17 -7.14
N VAL A 26 4.74 -15.98 -6.69
CA VAL A 26 4.16 -14.68 -6.31
C VAL A 26 4.89 -14.00 -5.14
N ALA A 27 5.56 -14.77 -4.28
CA ALA A 27 6.29 -14.21 -3.14
C ALA A 27 7.56 -13.43 -3.53
N GLN A 28 8.19 -13.74 -4.68
CA GLN A 28 9.41 -13.03 -5.10
C GLN A 28 9.12 -11.61 -5.61
N VAL A 29 7.93 -11.38 -6.17
CA VAL A 29 7.57 -10.05 -6.70
C VAL A 29 7.28 -9.05 -5.56
N TYR A 30 6.84 -9.53 -4.40
CA TYR A 30 6.44 -8.65 -3.28
C TYR A 30 7.62 -8.16 -2.43
N GLN A 31 8.72 -8.93 -2.34
CA GLN A 31 9.88 -8.53 -1.54
C GLN A 31 10.76 -7.47 -2.21
N ASP A 32 10.79 -7.40 -3.54
CA ASP A 32 11.63 -6.42 -4.25
C ASP A 32 11.00 -5.02 -4.36
N THR A 33 9.70 -4.86 -4.07
CA THR A 33 9.01 -3.56 -4.21
C THR A 33 8.76 -2.80 -2.91
N LEU A 34 9.07 -3.38 -1.74
CA LEU A 34 8.74 -2.79 -0.42
C LEU A 34 9.93 -2.60 0.51
N ALA A 35 11.17 -2.76 0.04
CA ALA A 35 12.35 -2.37 0.81
C ALA A 35 12.57 -0.84 0.73
N VAL A 36 11.65 -0.07 1.34
CA VAL A 36 11.92 1.29 1.80
C VAL A 36 12.12 1.18 3.31
N GLU A 37 13.31 1.56 3.79
CA GLU A 37 13.65 1.61 5.21
C GLU A 37 12.61 2.41 6.01
N PRO A 38 12.29 2.03 7.26
CA PRO A 38 11.35 2.78 8.07
C PRO A 38 11.99 4.09 8.55
N GLU A 39 11.60 5.21 7.94
CA GLU A 39 11.86 6.54 8.47
C GLU A 39 11.11 6.76 9.80
N LYS A 40 11.79 7.46 10.71
CA LYS A 40 11.35 7.83 12.06
C LYS A 40 9.99 8.55 12.06
N SER A 41 9.11 8.05 12.93
CA SER A 41 8.06 8.76 13.68
C SER A 41 7.75 10.20 13.24
N VAL A 42 6.63 10.34 12.51
CA VAL A 42 5.96 11.62 12.25
C VAL A 42 5.21 12.05 13.51
N GLU A 43 5.65 13.14 14.13
CA GLU A 43 4.94 13.80 15.23
C GLU A 43 3.72 14.55 14.69
N THR A 44 2.59 14.39 15.39
CA THR A 44 1.26 14.88 14.99
C THR A 44 1.17 16.41 15.15
N GLU A 45 0.40 17.08 14.29
CA GLU A 45 0.19 18.54 14.23
C GLU A 45 -0.25 19.18 15.57
N GLU A 46 -0.75 18.38 16.52
CA GLU A 46 -1.13 18.80 17.86
C GLU A 46 0.07 19.11 18.78
N GLN A 47 1.26 18.55 18.50
CA GLN A 47 2.47 18.83 19.28
C GLN A 47 3.18 20.11 18.86
N ILE A 48 3.16 20.44 17.56
CA ILE A 48 3.72 21.69 17.02
C ILE A 48 2.96 22.90 17.60
N ASN A 49 1.63 22.77 17.77
CA ASN A 49 0.80 23.86 18.29
C ASN A 49 0.88 24.01 19.83
N LYS A 50 1.32 22.97 20.56
CA LYS A 50 1.62 23.06 22.00
C LYS A 50 2.95 23.75 22.27
N GLN A 51 4.00 23.43 21.50
CA GLN A 51 5.30 24.10 21.63
C GLN A 51 5.26 25.59 21.21
N ALA A 52 4.45 25.95 20.21
CA ALA A 52 4.26 27.36 19.83
C ALA A 52 3.47 28.17 20.87
N LYS A 53 2.55 27.55 21.63
CA LYS A 53 1.80 28.22 22.70
C LYS A 53 2.59 28.37 24.00
N GLU A 54 3.50 27.45 24.31
CA GLU A 54 4.36 27.55 25.51
C GLU A 54 5.48 28.60 25.36
N GLN A 55 5.91 28.91 24.13
CA GLN A 55 6.91 29.97 23.89
C GLN A 55 6.31 31.38 23.82
N VAL A 56 5.00 31.52 23.57
CA VAL A 56 4.30 32.83 23.55
C VAL A 56 3.76 33.22 24.94
N PHE A 57 3.61 32.26 25.86
CA PHE A 57 2.99 32.49 27.18
C PHE A 57 3.97 32.93 28.29
N ASN A 58 5.28 32.98 28.03
CA ASN A 58 6.28 33.38 29.03
C ASN A 58 6.74 34.85 28.95
N LEU A 59 6.05 35.71 28.18
CA LEU A 59 6.37 37.14 28.09
C LEU A 59 5.18 38.05 28.40
N SER A 60 4.29 37.62 29.30
CA SER A 60 3.27 38.50 29.86
C SER A 60 2.82 37.98 31.22
N SER A 61 3.41 38.52 32.28
CA SER A 61 2.70 39.05 33.47
C SER A 61 3.57 38.97 34.72
N SER A 62 4.15 40.11 35.11
CA SER A 62 4.22 40.52 36.53
C SER A 62 4.72 41.97 36.62
N GLU A 63 3.84 42.91 36.27
CA GLU A 63 3.85 44.23 36.90
C GLU A 63 3.20 44.09 38.29
N SER A 64 3.91 44.52 39.33
CA SER A 64 3.35 45.27 40.46
C SER A 64 4.47 45.90 41.29
N SER A 65 4.59 47.21 41.09
CA SER A 65 4.80 48.25 42.11
C SER A 65 5.96 48.14 43.10
N ALA A 66 6.99 48.95 42.86
CA ALA A 66 7.59 49.75 43.92
C ALA A 66 7.71 51.20 43.44
N ASN A 67 7.07 52.06 44.21
CA ASN A 67 6.89 53.49 44.06
C ASN A 67 8.23 54.24 44.25
N SER A 68 8.63 55.04 43.27
CA SER A 68 9.47 56.22 43.50
C SER A 68 9.12 57.27 42.45
N THR A 69 8.38 58.27 42.91
CA THR A 69 8.20 59.58 42.27
C THR A 69 9.52 60.11 41.71
N GLU A 70 9.61 60.26 40.39
CA GLU A 70 10.52 61.22 39.76
C GLU A 70 9.90 61.72 38.45
N ASP A 71 9.92 63.04 38.32
CA ASP A 71 9.20 63.87 37.34
C ASP A 71 9.22 63.35 35.89
N SER A 72 8.02 63.30 35.30
CA SER A 72 7.85 63.27 33.84
C SER A 72 8.27 64.62 33.26
N MET A 73 9.56 64.81 33.01
CA MET A 73 10.05 65.95 32.23
C MET A 73 9.95 65.63 30.73
N SER A 74 8.82 66.04 30.14
CA SER A 74 8.71 66.60 28.79
C SER A 74 9.97 66.52 27.92
N GLN A 75 10.12 65.45 27.12
CA GLN A 75 11.07 65.48 26.00
C GLN A 75 10.42 66.17 24.80
N VAL A 76 10.38 67.49 24.85
CA VAL A 76 10.25 68.35 23.66
C VAL A 76 11.21 69.51 23.86
N THR A 77 12.36 69.43 23.19
CA THR A 77 13.23 70.58 22.95
C THR A 77 13.54 70.60 21.46
N SER A 78 12.82 71.39 20.65
CA SER A 78 13.38 71.83 19.37
C SER A 78 14.64 72.63 19.68
N VAL A 79 15.64 72.64 18.79
CA VAL A 79 16.88 73.42 19.02
C VAL A 79 16.60 74.90 19.24
N SER A 80 15.46 75.39 18.71
CA SER A 80 14.94 76.75 18.96
C SER A 80 14.55 77.04 20.43
N GLN A 81 14.42 76.02 21.27
CA GLN A 81 14.05 76.12 22.68
C GLN A 81 15.26 76.10 23.63
N LEU A 82 16.47 75.89 23.10
CA LEU A 82 17.71 75.95 23.86
C LEU A 82 18.11 77.41 24.06
N ARG A 83 18.31 77.82 25.32
CA ARG A 83 18.57 79.22 25.69
C ARG A 83 19.99 79.70 25.36
N ASP A 84 20.90 78.78 25.10
CA ASP A 84 22.33 79.04 24.93
C ASP A 84 22.84 78.73 23.51
N VAL A 85 21.95 78.42 22.56
CA VAL A 85 22.30 78.19 21.15
C VAL A 85 21.53 79.17 20.27
N GLN A 86 22.24 80.02 19.54
CA GLN A 86 21.66 80.98 18.61
C GLN A 86 21.63 80.43 17.18
N PRO A 87 20.67 80.85 16.33
CA PRO A 87 20.62 80.42 14.92
C PRO A 87 21.87 80.75 14.10
N THR A 88 22.67 81.72 14.54
CA THR A 88 23.93 82.12 13.92
C THR A 88 25.12 81.26 14.35
N ASP A 89 24.96 80.39 15.36
CA ASP A 89 26.03 79.53 15.84
C ASP A 89 26.32 78.40 14.85
N TRP A 90 27.59 78.11 14.64
CA TRP A 90 28.04 77.05 13.73
C TRP A 90 27.46 75.66 14.08
N ALA A 91 27.15 75.41 15.36
CA ALA A 91 26.62 74.14 15.84
C ALA A 91 25.09 74.00 15.67
N PHE A 92 24.38 75.09 15.35
CA PHE A 92 22.91 75.10 15.30
C PHE A 92 22.35 74.10 14.29
N GLN A 93 22.90 74.05 13.06
CA GLN A 93 22.44 73.14 12.01
C GLN A 93 22.68 71.66 12.35
N ALA A 94 23.82 71.37 12.99
CA ALA A 94 24.17 70.02 13.41
C ALA A 94 23.23 69.53 14.52
N LEU A 95 22.97 70.38 15.52
CA LEU A 95 22.02 70.10 16.58
C LEU A 95 20.61 69.95 16.02
N GLN A 96 20.21 70.80 15.07
CA GLN A 96 18.88 70.74 14.47
C GLN A 96 18.64 69.38 13.82
N SER A 97 19.62 68.89 13.08
CA SER A 97 19.56 67.57 12.46
C SER A 97 19.47 66.46 13.52
N LEU A 98 20.27 66.52 14.57
CA LEU A 98 20.31 65.46 15.59
C LEU A 98 19.05 65.43 16.48
N VAL A 99 18.47 66.58 16.76
CA VAL A 99 17.30 66.74 17.63
C VAL A 99 16.01 66.54 16.85
N GLU A 100 15.85 67.17 15.68
CA GLU A 100 14.57 67.15 14.94
C GLU A 100 14.45 65.93 14.03
N ARG A 101 15.55 65.49 13.39
CA ARG A 101 15.49 64.36 12.44
C ARG A 101 15.75 63.01 13.10
N TYR A 102 16.68 62.96 14.05
CA TYR A 102 17.06 61.72 14.72
C TYR A 102 16.53 61.61 16.15
N GLY A 103 16.07 62.70 16.77
CA GLY A 103 15.47 62.70 18.11
C GLY A 103 16.42 62.26 19.22
N CYS A 104 17.73 62.30 18.98
CA CYS A 104 18.68 61.51 19.76
C CYS A 104 19.55 62.29 20.74
N ILE A 105 19.49 63.62 20.68
CA ILE A 105 20.13 64.50 21.65
C ILE A 105 19.02 65.29 22.32
N SER A 106 19.05 65.37 23.65
CA SER A 106 18.19 66.25 24.43
C SER A 106 19.08 67.26 25.15
N GLY A 107 18.60 68.51 25.26
CA GLY A 107 19.28 69.50 26.09
C GLY A 107 19.29 69.09 27.56
N TYR A 108 20.05 69.83 28.38
CA TYR A 108 19.96 69.70 29.82
C TYR A 108 18.56 70.14 30.30
N PRO A 109 18.09 69.67 31.47
CA PRO A 109 16.77 70.00 32.01
C PRO A 109 16.52 71.50 32.21
N ASP A 110 17.58 72.31 32.26
CA ASP A 110 17.53 73.77 32.33
C ASP A 110 17.38 74.47 30.95
N ALA A 111 17.08 73.69 29.90
CA ALA A 111 16.97 74.12 28.51
C ALA A 111 18.26 74.72 27.96
N THR A 112 19.42 74.17 28.34
CA THR A 112 20.74 74.54 27.79
C THR A 112 21.42 73.35 27.11
N PHE A 113 22.36 73.59 26.20
CA PHE A 113 23.22 72.58 25.59
C PHE A 113 24.63 72.54 26.23
N ARG A 114 25.04 73.64 26.86
CA ARG A 114 26.33 73.83 27.54
C ARG A 114 27.53 73.57 26.63
N GLY A 115 27.50 74.07 25.40
CA GLY A 115 28.56 73.86 24.40
C GLY A 115 29.91 74.53 24.72
N ASN A 116 29.95 75.47 25.68
CA ASN A 116 31.14 76.23 26.05
C ASN A 116 31.98 75.58 27.18
N ARG A 117 31.68 74.32 27.57
CA ARG A 117 32.46 73.57 28.55
C ARG A 117 32.96 72.25 27.97
N SER A 118 34.05 71.73 28.51
CA SER A 118 34.46 70.36 28.21
C SER A 118 33.44 69.36 28.76
N ILE A 119 33.09 68.38 27.93
CA ILE A 119 32.23 67.27 28.31
C ILE A 119 33.08 66.17 28.96
N SER A 120 32.53 65.48 29.97
CA SER A 120 33.17 64.28 30.51
C SER A 120 32.99 63.10 29.54
N ARG A 121 33.91 62.12 29.60
CA ARG A 121 33.79 60.89 28.81
C ARG A 121 32.48 60.14 29.09
N TYR A 122 31.97 60.25 30.32
CA TYR A 122 30.71 59.63 30.75
C TYR A 122 29.48 60.29 30.12
N GLU A 123 29.44 61.62 30.09
CA GLU A 123 28.35 62.37 29.46
C GLU A 123 28.33 62.14 27.94
N PHE A 124 29.51 62.06 27.30
CA PHE A 124 29.60 61.72 25.87
C PHE A 124 29.10 60.30 25.59
N ALA A 125 29.53 59.31 26.39
CA ALA A 125 29.10 57.92 26.23
C ALA A 125 27.58 57.77 26.42
N ALA A 126 26.99 58.46 27.40
CA ALA A 126 25.55 58.44 27.62
C ALA A 126 24.78 59.03 26.42
N GLY A 127 25.25 60.16 25.86
CA GLY A 127 24.63 60.77 24.67
C GLY A 127 24.72 59.90 23.42
N VAL A 128 25.87 59.25 23.19
CA VAL A 128 26.04 58.32 22.06
C VAL A 128 25.17 57.08 22.22
N ASN A 129 25.09 56.50 23.43
CA ASN A 129 24.26 55.32 23.68
C ASN A 129 22.78 55.60 23.41
N ALA A 130 22.26 56.72 23.94
CA ALA A 130 20.89 57.15 23.69
C ALA A 130 20.60 57.35 22.18
N CYS A 131 21.60 57.83 21.42
CA CYS A 131 21.44 58.00 19.98
C CYS A 131 21.48 56.69 19.20
N LEU A 132 22.32 55.74 19.59
CA LEU A 132 22.31 54.40 19.01
C LEU A 132 20.99 53.68 19.27
N ASP A 133 20.44 53.80 20.48
CA ASP A 133 19.13 53.22 20.84
C ASP A 133 18.02 53.76 19.93
N ARG A 134 17.99 55.09 19.73
CA ARG A 134 16.98 55.72 18.88
C ARG A 134 17.12 55.36 17.40
N VAL A 135 18.35 55.27 16.89
CA VAL A 135 18.63 54.83 15.52
C VAL A 135 18.22 53.36 15.33
N SER A 136 18.49 52.49 16.31
CA SER A 136 18.10 51.08 16.26
C SER A 136 16.57 50.91 16.18
N GLN A 137 15.83 51.74 16.92
CA GLN A 137 14.37 51.75 16.90
C GLN A 137 13.83 52.17 15.53
N LEU A 138 14.34 53.27 14.95
CA LEU A 138 13.91 53.75 13.63
C LEU A 138 14.15 52.73 12.52
N ILE A 139 15.28 52.01 12.59
CA ILE A 139 15.57 50.92 11.64
C ILE A 139 14.54 49.80 11.80
N SER A 140 14.24 49.37 13.03
CA SER A 140 13.28 48.29 13.28
C SER A 140 11.85 48.58 12.79
N GLU A 141 11.36 49.81 13.00
CA GLU A 141 10.04 50.27 12.58
C GLU A 141 9.92 50.34 11.05
N GLN A 142 10.99 50.72 10.37
CA GLN A 142 11.03 50.83 8.91
C GLN A 142 11.20 49.46 8.24
N THR A 143 11.96 48.55 8.83
CA THR A 143 12.16 47.17 8.32
C THR A 143 10.89 46.31 8.46
N ALA A 144 10.10 46.47 9.53
CA ALA A 144 8.86 45.71 9.77
C ALA A 144 7.78 45.92 8.68
N ASN A 145 7.79 47.08 8.01
CA ASN A 145 6.80 47.42 6.99
C ASN A 145 7.19 47.00 5.56
N LEU A 146 8.49 46.87 5.28
CA LEU A 146 9.00 46.48 3.96
C LEU A 146 8.93 44.96 3.74
N ALA A 147 9.24 44.16 4.78
CA ALA A 147 9.13 42.70 4.72
C ALA A 147 7.68 42.25 4.45
N ASN A 148 6.69 42.80 5.16
CA ASN A 148 5.29 42.41 5.02
C ASN A 148 4.69 42.68 3.63
N ARG A 149 5.04 43.78 2.96
CA ARG A 149 4.46 44.09 1.63
C ARG A 149 4.99 43.19 0.53
N GLN A 150 6.31 43.01 0.49
CA GLN A 150 6.94 42.16 -0.52
C GLN A 150 6.55 40.69 -0.34
N ASP A 151 6.44 40.22 0.91
CA ASP A 151 6.01 38.85 1.20
C ASP A 151 4.55 38.60 0.83
N LEU A 152 3.65 39.57 1.06
CA LEU A 152 2.25 39.47 0.64
C LEU A 152 2.11 39.42 -0.89
N GLU A 153 2.86 40.25 -1.61
CA GLU A 153 2.88 40.22 -3.08
C GLU A 153 3.45 38.89 -3.60
N ALA A 154 4.51 38.36 -2.97
CA ALA A 154 5.08 37.06 -3.31
C ALA A 154 4.09 35.91 -3.06
N ILE A 155 3.41 35.91 -1.91
CA ILE A 155 2.42 34.87 -1.55
C ILE A 155 1.22 34.91 -2.50
N THR A 156 0.69 36.10 -2.83
CA THR A 156 -0.44 36.20 -3.79
C THR A 156 -0.05 35.73 -5.19
N LYS A 157 1.19 36.03 -5.62
CA LYS A 157 1.72 35.54 -6.91
C LYS A 157 1.86 34.01 -6.92
N LEU A 158 2.48 33.44 -5.89
CA LEU A 158 2.61 31.99 -5.73
C LEU A 158 1.23 31.30 -5.65
N GLN A 159 0.27 31.86 -4.91
CA GLN A 159 -1.09 31.34 -4.87
C GLN A 159 -1.75 31.29 -6.25
N SER A 160 -1.51 32.30 -7.09
CA SER A 160 -2.04 32.32 -8.47
C SER A 160 -1.32 31.32 -9.39
N GLU A 161 0.00 31.15 -9.23
CA GLU A 161 0.81 30.23 -10.02
C GLU A 161 0.48 28.77 -9.66
N PHE A 162 0.27 28.47 -8.38
CA PHE A 162 -0.12 27.13 -7.93
C PHE A 162 -1.62 26.83 -8.08
N ALA A 163 -2.48 27.81 -8.36
CA ALA A 163 -3.92 27.57 -8.50
C ALA A 163 -4.24 26.58 -9.64
N ALA A 164 -3.56 26.72 -10.79
CA ALA A 164 -3.72 25.81 -11.92
C ALA A 164 -3.20 24.40 -11.64
N GLU A 165 -2.07 24.30 -10.93
CA GLU A 165 -1.48 23.02 -10.50
C GLU A 165 -2.38 22.30 -9.48
N LEU A 166 -2.93 23.04 -8.50
CA LEU A 166 -3.86 22.51 -7.51
C LEU A 166 -5.18 22.07 -8.14
N ALA A 167 -5.69 22.81 -9.14
CA ALA A 167 -6.86 22.38 -9.90
C ALA A 167 -6.58 21.08 -10.66
N THR A 168 -5.38 20.93 -11.23
CA THR A 168 -4.96 19.69 -11.91
C THR A 168 -4.82 18.54 -10.92
N LEU A 169 -4.22 18.76 -9.74
CA LEU A 169 -4.13 17.74 -8.69
C LEU A 169 -5.52 17.32 -8.19
N ARG A 170 -6.44 18.27 -7.94
CA ARG A 170 -7.82 17.96 -7.57
C ARG A 170 -8.50 17.12 -8.64
N GLY A 171 -8.42 17.52 -9.90
CA GLY A 171 -8.98 16.72 -11.01
C GLY A 171 -8.38 15.30 -11.09
N ARG A 172 -7.09 15.14 -10.79
CA ARG A 172 -6.46 13.81 -10.69
C ARG A 172 -7.01 13.02 -9.50
N VAL A 173 -7.12 13.62 -8.32
CA VAL A 173 -7.70 12.97 -7.13
C VAL A 173 -9.16 12.57 -7.38
N ASP A 174 -9.98 13.48 -7.91
CA ASP A 174 -11.39 13.25 -8.27
C ASP A 174 -11.54 12.13 -9.31
N SER A 175 -10.53 11.91 -10.17
CA SER A 175 -10.50 10.81 -11.13
C SER A 175 -9.99 9.48 -10.56
N LEU A 176 -9.12 9.55 -9.54
CA LEU A 176 -8.50 8.38 -8.91
C LEU A 176 -9.40 7.79 -7.83
N GLU A 177 -10.15 8.61 -7.11
CA GLU A 177 -11.10 8.17 -6.10
C GLU A 177 -12.14 7.17 -6.64
N PRO A 178 -12.87 7.43 -7.75
CA PRO A 178 -13.81 6.45 -8.30
C PRO A 178 -13.10 5.21 -8.87
N ARG A 179 -11.91 5.35 -9.45
CA ARG A 179 -11.12 4.19 -9.91
C ARG A 179 -10.68 3.30 -8.76
N THR A 180 -10.31 3.89 -7.63
CA THR A 180 -9.93 3.15 -6.42
C THR A 180 -11.15 2.45 -5.84
N ALA A 181 -12.29 3.14 -5.73
CA ALA A 181 -13.54 2.54 -5.27
C ALA A 181 -14.03 1.39 -6.18
N GLU A 182 -13.92 1.54 -7.50
CA GLU A 182 -14.26 0.49 -8.47
C GLU A 182 -13.32 -0.71 -8.36
N LEU A 183 -12.01 -0.48 -8.19
CA LEU A 183 -11.03 -1.54 -8.01
C LEU A 183 -11.22 -2.28 -6.68
N GLU A 184 -11.52 -1.57 -5.60
CA GLU A 184 -11.85 -2.17 -4.29
C GLU A 184 -13.14 -3.00 -4.36
N ALA A 185 -14.17 -2.48 -5.03
CA ALA A 185 -15.44 -3.20 -5.20
C ALA A 185 -15.30 -4.47 -6.06
N ASN A 186 -14.38 -4.46 -7.03
CA ASN A 186 -14.14 -5.58 -7.94
C ASN A 186 -12.88 -6.41 -7.59
N GLN A 187 -12.26 -6.16 -6.43
CA GLN A 187 -11.08 -6.91 -6.02
C GLN A 187 -11.51 -8.33 -5.66
N PHE A 188 -11.19 -9.30 -6.53
CA PHE A 188 -11.20 -10.70 -6.11
C PHE A 188 -10.27 -10.85 -4.90
N SER A 189 -10.68 -11.67 -3.92
CA SER A 189 -9.94 -11.92 -2.68
C SER A 189 -8.43 -11.97 -2.90
N THR A 190 -7.69 -11.09 -2.22
CA THR A 190 -6.22 -11.03 -2.29
C THR A 190 -5.55 -12.31 -1.78
N THR A 191 -6.31 -13.15 -1.07
CA THR A 191 -5.86 -14.39 -0.45
C THR A 191 -6.42 -15.64 -1.12
N THR A 192 -7.48 -15.55 -1.94
CA THR A 192 -8.16 -16.70 -2.54
C THR A 192 -8.00 -16.74 -4.05
N LYS A 193 -7.42 -17.82 -4.57
CA LYS A 193 -7.38 -18.10 -6.01
C LYS A 193 -8.45 -19.12 -6.39
N LEU A 194 -9.23 -18.78 -7.41
CA LEU A 194 -10.13 -19.72 -8.06
C LEU A 194 -9.42 -20.40 -9.23
N THR A 195 -9.37 -21.73 -9.22
CA THR A 195 -9.00 -22.54 -10.38
C THR A 195 -10.14 -23.49 -10.71
N GLY A 196 -10.30 -23.82 -11.98
CA GLY A 196 -11.43 -24.63 -12.42
C GLY A 196 -11.09 -25.46 -13.63
N ILE A 197 -11.83 -26.54 -13.79
CA ILE A 197 -11.74 -27.48 -14.89
C ILE A 197 -13.17 -27.86 -15.29
N ASN A 198 -13.43 -27.80 -16.60
CA ASN A 198 -14.64 -28.31 -17.19
C ASN A 198 -14.26 -29.32 -18.28
N ILE A 199 -14.73 -30.55 -18.14
CA ILE A 199 -14.56 -31.60 -19.14
C ILE A 199 -15.96 -31.95 -19.64
N VAL A 200 -16.15 -31.89 -20.96
CA VAL A 200 -17.35 -32.40 -21.62
C VAL A 200 -16.92 -33.36 -22.70
N GLY A 201 -17.54 -34.52 -22.74
CA GLY A 201 -17.16 -35.56 -23.68
C GLY A 201 -18.30 -36.53 -23.95
N ILE A 202 -18.15 -37.29 -25.03
CA ILE A 202 -18.97 -38.46 -25.30
C ILE A 202 -18.08 -39.66 -25.04
N GLN A 203 -18.54 -40.56 -24.18
CA GLN A 203 -17.85 -41.81 -23.91
C GLN A 203 -18.81 -42.97 -24.10
N GLY A 204 -18.26 -44.15 -24.35
CA GLY A 204 -19.07 -45.34 -24.48
C GLY A 204 -18.24 -46.60 -24.42
N ARG A 205 -18.89 -47.67 -23.97
CA ARG A 205 -18.31 -49.01 -23.92
C ARG A 205 -19.10 -49.93 -24.85
N THR A 206 -18.39 -50.74 -25.61
CA THR A 206 -18.98 -51.77 -26.44
C THR A 206 -19.25 -53.03 -25.62
N ASN A 207 -20.19 -53.85 -26.07
CA ASN A 207 -20.49 -55.13 -25.43
C ASN A 207 -19.23 -55.98 -25.29
N ASN A 208 -18.92 -56.41 -24.06
CA ASN A 208 -17.78 -57.26 -23.77
C ASN A 208 -18.19 -58.38 -22.79
N ARG A 209 -17.41 -59.47 -22.79
CA ARG A 209 -17.54 -60.57 -21.84
C ARG A 209 -16.20 -60.87 -21.20
N GLY A 210 -16.21 -61.05 -19.89
CA GLY A 210 -15.08 -61.46 -19.08
C GLY A 210 -15.12 -62.95 -18.76
N ASP A 211 -13.95 -63.49 -18.47
CA ASP A 211 -13.77 -64.80 -17.83
C ASP A 211 -13.29 -64.50 -16.40
N VAL A 212 -14.18 -64.66 -15.42
CA VAL A 212 -14.00 -64.14 -14.05
C VAL A 212 -13.94 -65.25 -13.02
N ASN A 213 -14.97 -66.10 -12.98
CA ASN A 213 -15.04 -67.17 -12.01
C ASN A 213 -16.05 -68.27 -12.45
N PRO A 214 -15.59 -69.50 -12.73
CA PRO A 214 -14.20 -69.97 -12.74
C PRO A 214 -13.41 -69.41 -13.93
N ARG A 215 -12.08 -69.25 -13.76
CA ARG A 215 -11.19 -68.76 -14.82
C ARG A 215 -10.77 -69.89 -15.76
N ASP A 216 -11.65 -70.30 -16.65
CA ASP A 216 -11.51 -71.51 -17.49
C ASP A 216 -11.23 -71.21 -18.97
N GLY A 217 -11.03 -69.94 -19.32
CA GLY A 217 -10.83 -69.47 -20.69
C GLY A 217 -12.13 -69.18 -21.44
N VAL A 218 -13.30 -69.46 -20.86
CA VAL A 218 -14.61 -69.18 -21.43
C VAL A 218 -15.11 -67.84 -20.93
N LYS A 219 -15.40 -66.93 -21.85
CA LYS A 219 -15.97 -65.60 -21.54
C LYS A 219 -17.49 -65.69 -21.31
N ASP A 220 -17.89 -66.25 -20.18
CA ASP A 220 -19.28 -66.48 -19.80
C ASP A 220 -19.94 -65.29 -19.10
N THR A 221 -19.15 -64.39 -18.52
CA THR A 221 -19.63 -63.29 -17.69
C THR A 221 -19.85 -62.04 -18.53
N GLN A 222 -21.10 -61.60 -18.65
CA GLN A 222 -21.45 -60.37 -19.38
C GLN A 222 -21.06 -59.12 -18.59
N ASP A 223 -20.43 -58.16 -19.28
CA ASP A 223 -20.24 -56.78 -18.80
C ASP A 223 -21.54 -55.97 -19.05
N PRO A 224 -22.27 -55.54 -18.01
CA PRO A 224 -23.48 -54.75 -18.15
C PRO A 224 -23.21 -53.28 -18.54
N GLY A 225 -21.96 -52.82 -18.48
CA GLY A 225 -21.58 -51.44 -18.80
C GLY A 225 -21.47 -51.21 -20.30
N THR A 226 -22.59 -51.21 -21.05
CA THR A 226 -22.61 -51.09 -22.52
C THR A 226 -23.35 -49.85 -23.01
N ASN A 227 -23.05 -48.70 -22.39
CA ASN A 227 -23.83 -47.48 -22.59
C ASN A 227 -22.93 -46.40 -23.21
N VAL A 228 -23.43 -45.73 -24.24
CA VAL A 228 -22.88 -44.44 -24.69
C VAL A 228 -23.55 -43.36 -23.85
N ASN A 229 -22.76 -42.50 -23.21
CA ASN A 229 -23.28 -41.38 -22.43
C ASN A 229 -22.51 -40.09 -22.72
N LEU A 230 -23.18 -38.96 -22.45
CA LEU A 230 -22.54 -37.65 -22.38
C LEU A 230 -22.01 -37.47 -20.97
N ILE A 231 -20.70 -37.24 -20.86
CA ILE A 231 -20.04 -36.95 -19.61
C ILE A 231 -19.79 -35.45 -19.47
N ASN A 232 -20.04 -34.93 -18.27
CA ASN A 232 -19.65 -33.60 -17.84
C ASN A 232 -18.99 -33.72 -16.47
N LEU A 233 -17.81 -33.13 -16.33
CA LEU A 233 -17.16 -32.88 -15.05
C LEU A 233 -16.90 -31.38 -14.97
N THR A 234 -17.55 -30.71 -14.01
CA THR A 234 -17.19 -29.35 -13.62
C THR A 234 -16.62 -29.42 -12.22
N GLN A 235 -15.38 -28.97 -12.06
CA GLN A 235 -14.75 -28.88 -10.75
C GLN A 235 -14.09 -27.51 -10.57
N LEU A 236 -14.36 -26.89 -9.42
CA LEU A 236 -13.85 -25.59 -9.02
C LEU A 236 -13.09 -25.75 -7.71
N TYR A 237 -11.92 -25.14 -7.63
CA TYR A 237 -11.10 -25.11 -6.43
C TYR A 237 -10.86 -23.66 -6.01
N LEU A 238 -11.21 -23.36 -4.77
CA LEU A 238 -10.87 -22.12 -4.09
C LEU A 238 -9.70 -22.43 -3.16
N THR A 239 -8.52 -21.91 -3.49
CA THR A 239 -7.33 -22.03 -2.63
C THR A 239 -7.14 -20.71 -1.90
N THR A 240 -7.45 -20.70 -0.60
CA THR A 240 -7.33 -19.53 0.27
C THR A 240 -6.08 -19.64 1.11
N GLN A 241 -5.17 -18.68 0.97
CA GLN A 241 -3.92 -18.62 1.72
C GLN A 241 -4.06 -17.66 2.91
N PHE A 242 -3.81 -18.16 4.12
CA PHE A 242 -3.87 -17.33 5.33
C PHE A 242 -2.51 -16.75 5.71
N ASN A 243 -1.44 -17.51 5.49
CA ASN A 243 -0.05 -17.08 5.66
C ASN A 243 0.87 -17.84 4.70
N SER A 244 2.17 -17.59 4.73
CA SER A 244 3.15 -18.27 3.87
C SER A 244 3.25 -19.79 4.09
N ARG A 245 2.73 -20.30 5.21
CA ARG A 245 2.84 -21.70 5.65
C ARG A 245 1.49 -22.43 5.77
N SER A 246 0.38 -21.81 5.36
CA SER A 246 -0.95 -22.41 5.50
C SER A 246 -1.94 -21.95 4.44
N PHE A 247 -2.76 -22.90 4.00
CA PHE A 247 -3.81 -22.66 3.02
C PHE A 247 -4.96 -23.66 3.18
N LEU A 248 -6.17 -23.19 2.88
CA LEU A 248 -7.39 -24.00 2.77
C LEU A 248 -7.70 -24.23 1.30
N VAL A 249 -7.92 -25.48 0.93
CA VAL A 249 -8.47 -25.86 -0.38
C VAL A 249 -9.92 -26.29 -0.19
N THR A 250 -10.81 -25.56 -0.86
CA THR A 250 -12.24 -25.89 -0.97
C THR A 250 -12.53 -26.27 -2.41
N GLY A 251 -12.93 -27.52 -2.64
CA GLY A 251 -13.28 -28.05 -3.94
C GLY A 251 -14.78 -28.26 -4.06
N LEU A 252 -15.38 -27.74 -5.13
CA LEU A 252 -16.78 -27.93 -5.50
C LEU A 252 -16.83 -28.67 -6.83
N GLY A 253 -17.62 -29.73 -6.89
CA GLY A 253 -17.75 -30.56 -8.08
C GLY A 253 -19.20 -30.80 -8.43
N ALA A 254 -19.52 -30.73 -9.72
CA ALA A 254 -20.78 -31.22 -10.29
C ALA A 254 -20.45 -32.08 -11.51
N THR A 255 -20.89 -33.32 -11.49
CA THR A 255 -20.52 -34.28 -12.51
C THR A 255 -21.65 -35.26 -12.83
N ASN A 256 -21.68 -35.69 -14.07
CA ASN A 256 -22.64 -36.64 -14.59
C ASN A 256 -22.01 -37.42 -15.72
N GLY A 257 -22.19 -38.74 -15.70
CA GLY A 257 -21.59 -39.66 -16.66
C GLY A 257 -20.69 -40.67 -15.96
N GLU A 258 -21.07 -41.93 -16.02
CA GLU A 258 -20.27 -43.05 -15.53
C GLU A 258 -20.58 -44.28 -16.40
N THR A 259 -19.58 -45.10 -16.63
CA THR A 259 -19.69 -46.36 -17.34
C THR A 259 -19.35 -47.50 -16.39
N ARG A 260 -20.12 -47.63 -15.29
CA ARG A 260 -19.91 -48.63 -14.21
C ARG A 260 -19.48 -50.00 -14.80
N PRO A 261 -18.19 -50.38 -14.73
CA PRO A 261 -17.76 -51.69 -15.19
C PRO A 261 -18.14 -52.74 -14.14
N ARG A 262 -18.48 -53.95 -14.58
CA ARG A 262 -18.55 -55.11 -13.66
C ARG A 262 -17.16 -55.70 -13.37
N LEU A 263 -16.19 -55.43 -14.23
CA LEU A 263 -14.86 -56.04 -14.24
C LEU A 263 -13.80 -54.98 -13.94
N SER A 264 -13.56 -54.78 -12.64
CA SER A 264 -12.60 -53.85 -12.00
C SER A 264 -12.62 -52.37 -12.44
N ASP A 265 -12.31 -51.49 -11.49
CA ASP A 265 -12.21 -50.04 -11.70
C ASP A 265 -11.04 -49.65 -12.62
N ASP A 266 -10.21 -50.62 -13.05
CA ASP A 266 -9.04 -50.42 -13.91
C ASP A 266 -9.39 -49.85 -15.30
N THR A 267 -10.65 -49.99 -15.71
CA THR A 267 -11.13 -49.53 -17.02
C THR A 267 -11.97 -48.25 -16.98
N GLN A 268 -12.11 -47.64 -15.80
CA GLN A 268 -12.80 -46.37 -15.62
C GLN A 268 -11.91 -45.20 -16.11
N LEU A 269 -12.52 -44.20 -16.75
CA LEU A 269 -11.81 -42.97 -17.08
C LEU A 269 -11.60 -42.09 -15.84
N ALA A 270 -10.51 -41.34 -15.84
CA ALA A 270 -10.06 -40.49 -14.72
C ALA A 270 -11.09 -39.44 -14.24
N TYR A 271 -12.04 -39.08 -15.11
CA TYR A 271 -13.08 -38.08 -14.86
C TYR A 271 -14.48 -38.69 -14.73
N GLU A 272 -14.62 -40.03 -14.74
CA GLU A 272 -15.91 -40.68 -14.53
C GLU A 272 -16.31 -40.62 -13.06
N LEU A 273 -17.36 -39.86 -12.79
CA LEU A 273 -18.04 -39.80 -11.51
C LEU A 273 -19.46 -39.32 -11.78
N SER A 274 -20.42 -39.70 -10.95
CA SER A 274 -21.80 -39.23 -11.09
C SER A 274 -22.31 -38.67 -9.78
N THR A 275 -22.43 -37.34 -9.72
CA THR A 275 -23.18 -36.63 -8.67
C THR A 275 -24.58 -36.26 -9.17
N ARG A 276 -25.01 -36.81 -10.32
CA ARG A 276 -26.27 -36.46 -11.00
C ARG A 276 -26.39 -34.95 -11.23
N ASN A 277 -25.28 -34.30 -11.61
CA ASN A 277 -25.16 -32.84 -11.73
C ASN A 277 -25.48 -32.05 -10.45
N GLN A 278 -25.53 -32.69 -9.27
CA GLN A 278 -25.62 -31.98 -8.01
C GLN A 278 -24.24 -31.43 -7.64
N VAL A 279 -24.22 -30.19 -7.18
CA VAL A 279 -23.01 -29.56 -6.64
C VAL A 279 -22.73 -30.20 -5.29
N VAL A 280 -21.56 -30.81 -5.15
CA VAL A 280 -21.08 -31.42 -3.92
C VAL A 280 -19.73 -30.84 -3.54
N LEU A 281 -19.43 -30.90 -2.24
CA LEU A 281 -18.11 -30.58 -1.71
C LEU A 281 -17.18 -31.76 -1.98
N THR A 282 -16.23 -31.59 -2.90
CA THR A 282 -15.23 -32.64 -3.20
C THR A 282 -14.08 -32.57 -2.21
N ASP A 283 -13.66 -31.35 -1.87
CA ASP A 283 -12.48 -31.10 -1.03
C ASP A 283 -12.78 -30.02 0.01
N ALA A 284 -12.39 -30.28 1.25
CA ALA A 284 -12.38 -29.28 2.31
C ALA A 284 -11.24 -29.64 3.25
N ARG A 285 -10.06 -29.14 2.91
CA ARG A 285 -8.79 -29.58 3.50
C ARG A 285 -7.87 -28.40 3.74
N PHE A 286 -7.44 -28.27 4.98
CA PHE A 286 -6.51 -27.28 5.47
C PHE A 286 -5.11 -27.89 5.54
N HIS A 287 -4.14 -27.18 4.99
CA HIS A 287 -2.73 -27.53 5.05
C HIS A 287 -2.01 -26.51 5.91
N TRP A 288 -1.12 -27.00 6.76
CA TRP A 288 -0.28 -26.17 7.60
C TRP A 288 1.09 -26.81 7.74
N LEU A 289 2.14 -25.99 7.65
CA LEU A 289 3.52 -26.38 7.91
C LEU A 289 3.98 -25.75 9.25
N PRO A 290 3.74 -26.43 10.40
CA PRO A 290 4.16 -25.92 11.70
C PRO A 290 5.67 -25.70 11.79
N THR A 291 6.46 -26.56 11.15
CA THR A 291 7.92 -26.47 11.09
C THR A 291 8.39 -26.77 9.66
N ASP A 292 9.67 -26.60 9.39
CA ASP A 292 10.22 -26.85 8.05
C ASP A 292 10.26 -28.35 7.69
N ASN A 293 10.11 -29.24 8.68
CA ASN A 293 10.15 -30.69 8.52
C ASN A 293 8.83 -31.39 8.86
N LEU A 294 7.77 -30.63 9.20
CA LEU A 294 6.46 -31.17 9.55
C LEU A 294 5.38 -30.47 8.74
N ALA A 295 4.59 -31.26 8.01
CA ALA A 295 3.39 -30.82 7.33
C ALA A 295 2.18 -31.55 7.91
N LEU A 296 1.13 -30.79 8.20
CA LEU A 296 -0.16 -31.29 8.69
C LEU A 296 -1.24 -30.99 7.65
N MET A 297 -2.10 -31.97 7.43
CA MET A 297 -3.27 -31.87 6.58
C MET A 297 -4.50 -32.36 7.36
N VAL A 298 -5.50 -31.50 7.50
CA VAL A 298 -6.74 -31.81 8.23
C VAL A 298 -7.92 -31.39 7.37
N GLY A 299 -8.97 -32.19 7.32
CA GLY A 299 -10.12 -31.89 6.48
C GLY A 299 -11.26 -32.86 6.70
N THR A 300 -12.45 -32.46 6.26
CA THR A 300 -13.67 -33.28 6.34
C THR A 300 -13.87 -34.13 5.10
N THR A 301 -13.33 -33.70 3.96
CA THR A 301 -13.36 -34.45 2.69
C THR A 301 -12.11 -34.16 1.86
N GLY A 302 -11.67 -35.14 1.07
CA GLY A 302 -10.48 -35.05 0.21
C GLY A 302 -9.14 -35.25 0.92
N VAL A 303 -9.14 -35.71 2.18
CA VAL A 303 -7.93 -36.06 2.93
C VAL A 303 -7.51 -37.48 2.58
N THR A 304 -6.65 -37.61 1.58
CA THR A 304 -6.13 -38.89 1.09
C THR A 304 -4.62 -38.83 0.96
N MET A 305 -3.96 -39.99 1.00
CA MET A 305 -2.51 -40.10 0.77
C MET A 305 -2.09 -39.49 -0.57
N THR A 306 -2.91 -39.66 -1.62
CA THR A 306 -2.67 -39.08 -2.95
C THR A 306 -2.74 -37.54 -2.97
N ASN A 307 -3.57 -36.94 -2.12
CA ASN A 307 -3.67 -35.48 -2.02
C ASN A 307 -2.64 -34.88 -1.07
N ALA A 308 -2.23 -35.63 -0.03
CA ALA A 308 -1.21 -35.23 0.93
C ALA A 308 0.20 -35.29 0.33
N PHE A 309 0.48 -36.33 -0.48
CA PHE A 309 1.73 -36.53 -1.18
C PHE A 309 1.51 -36.39 -2.67
N ARG A 310 1.27 -35.16 -3.15
CA ARG A 310 1.38 -34.89 -4.59
C ARG A 310 2.84 -35.07 -5.00
N GLY A 311 3.18 -36.23 -5.54
CA GLY A 311 4.47 -36.44 -6.17
C GLY A 311 4.63 -35.51 -7.38
N PRO A 312 5.82 -35.45 -7.99
CA PRO A 312 6.07 -34.67 -9.22
C PRO A 312 5.31 -35.21 -10.46
N ASN A 313 4.35 -36.11 -10.29
CA ASN A 313 3.63 -36.75 -11.38
C ASN A 313 2.63 -35.77 -12.00
N ARG A 314 2.96 -35.28 -13.20
CA ARG A 314 2.12 -34.37 -13.99
C ARG A 314 0.88 -35.05 -14.57
N ALA A 315 0.78 -36.39 -14.48
CA ALA A 315 -0.33 -37.17 -15.03
C ALA A 315 -1.52 -37.38 -14.06
N GLU A 316 -1.48 -36.82 -12.85
CA GLU A 316 -2.54 -36.99 -11.83
C GLU A 316 -3.82 -36.19 -12.09
N ASN A 317 -3.91 -35.43 -13.19
CA ASN A 317 -5.09 -34.62 -13.51
C ASN A 317 -5.91 -35.26 -14.64
N ALA A 318 -7.23 -35.33 -14.48
CA ALA A 318 -8.13 -35.93 -15.46
C ALA A 318 -8.24 -35.11 -16.76
N ALA A 319 -7.93 -33.80 -16.77
CA ALA A 319 -7.87 -33.01 -18.01
C ALA A 319 -6.55 -33.13 -18.76
N THR A 320 -5.43 -33.16 -18.05
CA THR A 320 -4.10 -32.95 -18.66
C THR A 320 -3.18 -34.15 -18.52
N GLY A 321 -3.62 -35.19 -17.81
CA GLY A 321 -2.88 -36.39 -17.50
C GLY A 321 -3.41 -37.61 -18.26
N ALA A 322 -3.34 -38.77 -17.63
CA ALA A 322 -3.81 -40.00 -18.25
C ALA A 322 -5.35 -40.05 -18.29
N LEU A 323 -5.91 -40.52 -19.41
CA LEU A 323 -7.36 -40.69 -19.57
C LEU A 323 -7.92 -41.81 -18.68
N SER A 324 -7.13 -42.85 -18.40
CA SER A 324 -7.53 -43.96 -17.53
C SER A 324 -7.27 -43.60 -16.07
N GLY A 325 -8.25 -43.86 -15.20
CA GLY A 325 -8.13 -43.66 -13.76
C GLY A 325 -6.99 -44.48 -13.13
N PHE A 326 -6.70 -45.67 -13.69
CA PHE A 326 -5.56 -46.50 -13.29
C PHE A 326 -4.22 -45.80 -13.54
N ALA A 327 -4.05 -45.18 -14.70
CA ALA A 327 -2.79 -44.53 -15.07
C ALA A 327 -2.62 -43.14 -14.42
N GLN A 328 -3.72 -42.52 -13.97
CA GLN A 328 -3.71 -41.22 -13.30
C GLN A 328 -3.10 -41.31 -11.90
N ARG A 329 -3.29 -42.41 -11.17
CA ARG A 329 -2.91 -42.51 -9.75
C ARG A 329 -1.77 -43.50 -9.54
N ASN A 330 -0.88 -43.19 -8.61
CA ASN A 330 0.12 -44.18 -8.19
C ASN A 330 -0.61 -45.32 -7.44
N PRO A 331 -0.54 -46.57 -7.94
CA PRO A 331 -1.27 -47.69 -7.34
C PRO A 331 -0.86 -47.94 -5.88
N ILE A 332 0.38 -47.61 -5.49
CA ILE A 332 0.87 -47.76 -4.11
C ILE A 332 0.20 -46.77 -3.15
N LEU A 333 -0.08 -45.55 -3.61
CA LEU A 333 -0.74 -44.51 -2.80
C LEU A 333 -2.27 -44.66 -2.79
N ASN A 334 -2.81 -45.51 -3.65
CA ASN A 334 -4.24 -45.77 -3.80
C ASN A 334 -4.69 -47.06 -3.09
N ILE A 335 -3.78 -47.79 -2.44
CA ILE A 335 -4.12 -49.00 -1.66
C ILE A 335 -4.89 -48.56 -0.41
N GLY A 336 -6.12 -49.08 -0.22
CA GLY A 336 -6.92 -48.86 0.99
C GLY A 336 -8.06 -47.85 0.86
N PHE A 337 -8.27 -47.26 -0.32
CA PHE A 337 -9.45 -46.46 -0.64
C PHE A 337 -10.14 -47.08 -1.86
N LEU A 338 -11.10 -47.98 -1.58
CA LEU A 338 -12.07 -48.52 -2.53
C LEU A 338 -13.43 -47.89 -2.24
#